data_AF-A0A557QSK0-F1
#
_entry.id   AF-A0A557QSK0-F1
#
_cell.length_a   1.000
_cell.length_b   1.000
_cell.length_c   1.000
_cell.angle_alpha   90.00
_cell.angle_beta   90.00
_cell.angle_gamma   90.00
#
_symmetry.space_group_name_H-M   'P 1'
#
loop_
_entity.id
_entity.type
_entity.pdbx_description
1 polymer ?
#
loop_
_entity_poly.entity_id
_entity_poly.type
_entity_poly.pdbx_seq_one_letter_code
_entity_poly.pdbx_strand_id
1 'polypeptide(L)'
;MSFDGRTRTYSINEFRMTTQLRGTAIICRTPENPKPHFSWLDGGFEGEMLKQNSYSRAHMIETPDGLVRLERDTARSQPGTRRRFPQQAASLQTRWCSSALKIDVGRRALNNQARFDGQRVLFITGERREESANRARYNQLEPHACDRRQGRKARHVDAWRPVLNWSEDQVWDALRRHRIAAPVPYRLGWGRSSCMTCIYNSPRVWATLAHYFPERVQRIADYEREFATTISRARIDVLEQAARASPFEIHDAEALLQASCHDYTLPVLTSGAWKMPAGAFGAELCGST
;
A
#
# COMPACT_ATOMS: atom_id res chain seq x y z
N MET A 1 -11.23 30.88 -26.56
CA MET A 1 -11.21 30.44 -25.14
C MET A 1 -10.35 29.20 -25.06
N SER A 2 -9.11 29.37 -24.60
CA SER A 2 -8.08 28.33 -24.54
C SER A 2 -8.40 27.33 -23.42
N PHE A 3 -8.64 26.08 -23.81
CA PHE A 3 -8.72 24.93 -22.92
C PHE A 3 -7.29 24.48 -22.57
N ASP A 4 -6.84 24.72 -21.34
CA ASP A 4 -5.63 24.07 -20.81
C ASP A 4 -6.03 22.73 -20.17
N GLY A 5 -5.81 21.66 -20.91
CA GLY A 5 -6.05 20.27 -20.52
C GLY A 5 -4.85 19.65 -19.80
N ARG A 6 -4.70 19.91 -18.49
CA ARG A 6 -3.75 19.19 -17.64
C ARG A 6 -4.40 18.65 -16.37
N THR A 7 -5.21 17.61 -16.52
CA THR A 7 -5.62 16.77 -15.38
C THR A 7 -4.50 15.78 -15.08
N ARG A 8 -3.61 16.10 -14.13
CA ARG A 8 -2.69 15.13 -13.53
C ARG A 8 -3.40 14.43 -12.38
N THR A 9 -3.76 13.18 -12.60
CA THR A 9 -4.48 12.35 -11.64
C THR A 9 -3.51 11.52 -10.79
N TYR A 10 -3.66 11.61 -9.47
CA TYR A 10 -2.85 10.86 -8.51
C TYR A 10 -3.72 9.80 -7.81
N SER A 11 -3.35 8.52 -7.97
CA SER A 11 -4.00 7.39 -7.31
C SER A 11 -3.41 7.17 -5.91
N ILE A 12 -4.28 6.96 -4.91
CA ILE A 12 -3.95 6.84 -3.47
C ILE A 12 -3.45 5.42 -3.09
N ASN A 13 -3.07 4.58 -4.06
CA ASN A 13 -2.31 3.37 -3.81
C ASN A 13 -1.22 3.25 -4.88
N GLU A 14 -0.06 3.86 -4.64
CA GLU A 14 1.14 3.50 -5.38
C GLU A 14 1.47 2.04 -5.04
N PHE A 15 1.05 1.16 -5.94
CA PHE A 15 1.47 -0.23 -6.03
C PHE A 15 2.94 -0.23 -6.47
N ARG A 16 3.85 0.19 -5.58
CA ARG A 16 5.26 0.27 -5.94
C ARG A 16 5.78 -1.13 -6.31
N MET A 17 6.19 -1.24 -7.57
CA MET A 17 6.77 -2.43 -8.21
C MET A 17 8.28 -2.31 -8.41
N THR A 18 8.93 -1.53 -7.56
CA THR A 18 10.36 -1.65 -7.28
C THR A 18 10.47 -1.70 -5.77
N THR A 19 11.62 -2.07 -5.23
CA THR A 19 11.79 -2.48 -3.85
C THR A 19 11.66 -1.39 -2.79
N GLN A 20 10.99 -0.30 -3.13
CA GLN A 20 10.48 0.77 -2.31
C GLN A 20 8.95 0.61 -2.15
N LEU A 21 8.31 0.96 -1.03
CA LEU A 21 6.83 1.10 -0.91
C LEU A 21 6.54 2.58 -0.58
N ARG A 22 5.90 3.41 -1.45
CA ARG A 22 5.55 4.82 -1.10
C ARG A 22 4.38 4.60 -0.17
N GLY A 23 4.66 4.72 1.12
CA GLY A 23 3.60 4.76 2.11
C GLY A 23 2.72 5.99 1.90
N THR A 24 1.49 5.82 2.36
CA THR A 24 0.47 6.82 2.73
C THR A 24 0.63 8.21 2.10
N ALA A 25 -0.20 8.50 1.09
CA ALA A 25 -0.39 9.87 0.62
C ALA A 25 -1.14 10.70 1.67
N ILE A 26 -0.60 11.85 2.07
CA ILE A 26 -1.31 12.84 2.89
C ILE A 26 -1.85 13.92 1.96
N ILE A 27 -3.17 13.96 1.80
CA ILE A 27 -3.86 15.04 1.08
C ILE A 27 -4.31 16.07 2.12
N CYS A 28 -3.63 17.21 2.17
CA CYS A 28 -4.09 18.37 2.93
C CYS A 28 -4.93 19.24 2.00
N ARG A 29 -6.05 19.79 2.48
CA ARG A 29 -6.80 20.80 1.73
C ARG A 29 -5.89 22.01 1.50
N THR A 30 -5.44 22.19 0.26
CA THR A 30 -5.19 23.52 -0.30
C THR A 30 -6.35 23.83 -1.25
N PRO A 31 -6.83 25.09 -1.32
CA PRO A 31 -7.89 25.50 -2.26
C PRO A 31 -7.52 25.27 -3.74
N GLU A 32 -6.24 25.02 -4.02
CA GLU A 32 -5.69 24.84 -5.35
C GLU A 32 -4.98 23.48 -5.42
N ASN A 33 -5.37 22.70 -6.45
CA ASN A 33 -4.92 21.36 -6.83
C ASN A 33 -3.98 20.65 -5.84
N PRO A 34 -4.49 19.81 -4.91
CA PRO A 34 -3.67 19.20 -3.89
C PRO A 34 -2.69 18.20 -4.52
N LYS A 35 -1.41 18.57 -4.56
CA LYS A 35 -0.33 17.64 -4.91
C LYS A 35 -0.19 16.61 -3.79
N PRO A 36 -0.21 15.29 -4.08
CA PRO A 36 0.09 14.30 -3.06
C PRO A 36 1.54 14.43 -2.61
N HIS A 37 1.76 14.19 -1.32
CA HIS A 37 3.09 14.03 -0.75
C HIS A 37 3.25 12.60 -0.25
N PHE A 38 4.39 11.99 -0.56
CA PHE A 38 4.68 10.60 -0.20
C PHE A 38 5.64 10.50 0.98
N SER A 39 5.57 9.38 1.71
CA SER A 39 6.60 9.00 2.68
C SER A 39 7.04 7.56 2.51
N TRP A 40 8.32 7.27 2.74
CA TRP A 40 8.86 5.93 2.59
C TRP A 40 10.08 5.69 3.47
N LEU A 41 10.48 4.43 3.60
CA LEU A 41 11.77 4.06 4.15
C LEU A 41 12.78 4.04 3.01
N ASP A 42 13.92 4.70 3.16
CA ASP A 42 15.00 4.65 2.18
C ASP A 42 15.45 3.19 1.95
N GLY A 43 15.72 2.81 0.70
CA GLY A 43 15.91 1.41 0.29
C GLY A 43 14.68 0.52 0.37
N GLY A 44 13.60 0.95 1.03
CA GLY A 44 12.30 0.31 0.95
C GLY A 44 12.17 -1.06 1.59
N PHE A 45 11.35 -1.91 0.98
CA PHE A 45 11.14 -3.29 1.41
C PHE A 45 12.44 -4.09 1.35
N GLU A 46 13.16 -4.08 0.23
CA GLU A 46 14.38 -4.88 0.07
C GLU A 46 15.52 -4.33 0.91
N GLY A 47 15.67 -3.00 1.00
CA GLY A 47 16.64 -2.38 1.88
C GLY A 47 16.44 -2.78 3.35
N GLU A 48 15.18 -2.84 3.82
CA GLU A 48 14.89 -3.31 5.18
C GLU A 48 14.98 -4.83 5.32
N MET A 49 14.59 -5.60 4.30
CA MET A 49 14.67 -7.06 4.26
C MET A 49 16.12 -7.55 4.32
N LEU A 50 17.00 -6.92 3.53
CA LEU A 50 18.42 -7.28 3.39
C LEU A 50 19.30 -6.66 4.48
N LYS A 51 18.72 -5.92 5.42
CA LYS A 51 19.45 -5.35 6.54
C LYS A 51 20.22 -6.44 7.30
N GLN A 52 21.54 -6.26 7.38
CA GLN A 52 22.49 -7.15 8.05
C GLN A 52 23.39 -6.30 8.94
N ASN A 53 23.46 -6.62 10.23
CA ASN A 53 24.33 -5.96 11.23
C ASN A 53 24.33 -4.42 11.11
N SER A 54 23.16 -3.84 10.87
CA SER A 54 23.02 -2.42 10.56
C SER A 54 21.71 -1.85 11.11
N TYR A 55 21.61 -0.52 11.12
CA TYR A 55 20.38 0.19 11.47
C TYR A 55 19.41 0.21 10.30
N SER A 56 18.11 0.32 10.60
CA SER A 56 17.13 0.66 9.56
C SER A 56 17.49 2.00 8.95
N ARG A 57 17.31 2.12 7.63
CA ARG A 57 17.64 3.33 6.88
C ARG A 57 16.70 4.49 7.24
N ALA A 58 17.02 5.68 6.76
CA ALA A 58 16.26 6.90 7.04
C ALA A 58 14.82 6.83 6.52
N HIS A 59 13.91 7.53 7.21
CA HIS A 59 12.58 7.82 6.65
C HIS A 59 12.66 9.05 5.75
N MET A 60 12.03 8.96 4.59
CA MET A 60 11.93 10.01 3.60
C MET A 60 10.49 10.53 3.57
N ILE A 61 10.30 11.84 3.65
CA ILE A 61 8.98 12.48 3.71
C ILE A 61 8.97 13.68 2.77
N GLU A 62 8.14 13.63 1.74
CA GLU A 62 7.88 14.80 0.91
C GLU A 62 6.99 15.79 1.68
N THR A 63 7.30 17.07 1.54
CA THR A 63 6.52 18.20 2.08
C THR A 63 6.36 19.26 0.98
N PRO A 64 5.53 20.29 1.19
CA PRO A 64 5.49 21.44 0.29
C PRO A 64 6.84 22.13 0.12
N ASP A 65 7.67 22.11 1.16
CA ASP A 65 8.96 22.83 1.22
C ASP A 65 10.15 21.99 0.73
N GLY A 66 9.95 20.70 0.44
CA GLY A 66 11.00 19.81 -0.06
C GLY A 66 10.96 18.41 0.55
N LEU A 67 12.11 17.73 0.53
CA LEU A 67 12.27 16.37 1.04
C LEU A 67 12.90 16.40 2.44
N VAL A 68 12.17 15.93 3.44
CA VAL A 68 12.69 15.71 4.79
C VAL A 68 13.27 14.31 4.88
N ARG A 69 14.53 14.22 5.30
CA ARG A 69 15.22 12.96 5.61
C ARG A 69 15.39 12.82 7.12
N LEU A 70 14.75 11.83 7.71
CA LEU A 70 14.83 11.53 9.14
C LEU A 70 15.78 10.36 9.35
N GLU A 71 17.00 10.66 9.77
CA GLU A 71 17.97 9.64 10.14
C GLU A 71 17.50 8.81 11.34
N ARG A 72 17.96 7.56 11.38
CA ARG A 72 17.65 6.67 12.50
C ARG A 72 18.42 7.13 13.75
N ASP A 73 17.70 7.34 14.84
CA ASP A 73 18.34 7.52 16.16
C ASP A 73 19.08 6.24 16.58
N THR A 74 20.41 6.29 16.49
CA THR A 74 21.34 5.22 16.88
C THR A 74 21.75 5.29 18.34
N ALA A 75 21.46 6.38 19.06
CA ALA A 75 21.85 6.53 20.47
C ALA A 75 21.07 5.59 21.39
N ARG A 76 19.86 5.19 20.99
CA ARG A 76 18.96 4.31 21.77
C ARG A 76 18.66 2.98 21.09
N SER A 77 19.39 2.62 20.04
CA SER A 77 19.19 1.36 19.33
C SER A 77 20.51 0.68 19.02
N GLN A 78 20.47 -0.63 18.81
CA GLN A 78 21.63 -1.42 18.39
C GLN A 78 21.47 -1.85 16.93
N PRO A 79 22.57 -2.06 16.19
CA PRO A 79 22.51 -2.65 14.85
C PRO A 79 21.80 -4.01 14.91
N GLY A 80 21.03 -4.33 13.87
CA GLY A 80 20.27 -5.57 13.82
C GLY A 80 20.28 -6.21 12.44
N THR A 81 19.81 -7.44 12.39
CA THR A 81 19.71 -8.24 11.17
C THR A 81 18.26 -8.65 10.93
N ARG A 82 17.80 -8.53 9.69
CA ARG A 82 16.49 -9.02 9.27
C ARG A 82 16.61 -10.29 8.44
N ARG A 83 17.16 -10.20 7.22
CA ARG A 83 17.48 -11.31 6.31
C ARG A 83 16.40 -12.39 6.24
N ARG A 84 15.15 -11.95 6.18
CA ARG A 84 13.98 -12.82 6.12
C ARG A 84 12.78 -12.05 5.59
N PHE A 85 11.88 -12.78 4.94
CA PHE A 85 10.58 -12.25 4.54
C PHE A 85 9.71 -11.87 5.75
N PRO A 86 8.74 -10.95 5.58
CA PRO A 86 7.60 -10.91 6.47
C PRO A 86 6.80 -12.20 6.31
N GLN A 87 6.00 -12.55 7.31
CA GLN A 87 5.25 -13.80 7.28
C GLN A 87 3.76 -13.58 7.56
N GLN A 88 2.92 -14.46 6.98
CA GLN A 88 1.48 -14.43 7.16
C GLN A 88 1.14 -14.55 8.66
N ALA A 89 0.59 -13.48 9.22
CA ALA A 89 0.26 -13.33 10.63
C ALA A 89 -0.54 -12.05 10.87
N ALA A 90 -1.39 -12.05 11.90
CA ALA A 90 -2.00 -10.85 12.44
C ALA A 90 -0.96 -9.89 13.06
N SER A 91 0.04 -10.46 13.76
CA SER A 91 1.09 -9.68 14.42
C SER A 91 1.92 -8.85 13.44
N LEU A 92 1.99 -7.54 13.68
CA LEU A 92 2.78 -6.59 12.90
C LEU A 92 4.30 -6.73 13.10
N GLN A 93 4.74 -7.47 14.13
CA GLN A 93 6.16 -7.80 14.29
C GLN A 93 6.59 -8.89 13.31
N THR A 94 5.71 -9.87 13.09
CA THR A 94 5.90 -10.95 12.10
C THR A 94 5.64 -10.44 10.69
N ARG A 95 4.54 -9.69 10.49
CA ARG A 95 4.22 -8.97 9.26
C ARG A 95 4.83 -7.56 9.28
N TRP A 96 6.15 -7.52 9.41
CA TRP A 96 6.89 -6.27 9.57
C TRP A 96 6.77 -5.33 8.37
N CYS A 97 6.44 -5.83 7.19
CA CYS A 97 6.23 -5.00 6.00
C CYS A 97 5.08 -3.99 6.18
N SER A 98 4.07 -4.31 7.00
CA SER A 98 2.99 -3.37 7.30
C SER A 98 3.40 -2.34 8.35
N SER A 99 4.08 -2.76 9.42
CA SER A 99 4.55 -1.83 10.45
C SER A 99 5.62 -0.89 9.94
N ALA A 100 6.70 -1.42 9.36
CA ALA A 100 7.86 -0.62 8.95
C ALA A 100 7.59 0.22 7.70
N LEU A 101 6.86 -0.32 6.72
CA LEU A 101 6.80 0.29 5.37
C LEU A 101 5.46 0.94 5.03
N LYS A 102 4.45 0.85 5.91
CA LYS A 102 3.14 1.49 5.72
C LYS A 102 2.76 2.36 6.91
N ILE A 103 2.74 1.77 8.11
CA ILE A 103 2.27 2.43 9.32
C ILE A 103 3.32 3.44 9.83
N ASP A 104 4.57 3.01 10.02
CA ASP A 104 5.61 3.88 10.60
C ASP A 104 5.94 5.06 9.69
N VAL A 105 6.14 4.83 8.38
CA VAL A 105 6.37 5.91 7.41
C VAL A 105 5.23 6.94 7.39
N GLY A 106 3.97 6.52 7.52
CA GLY A 106 2.82 7.42 7.64
C GLY A 106 2.81 8.20 8.95
N ARG A 107 3.12 7.53 10.08
CA ARG A 107 3.25 8.19 11.39
C ARG A 107 4.39 9.21 11.41
N ARG A 108 5.52 8.91 10.79
CA ARG A 108 6.67 9.82 10.67
C ARG A 108 6.29 11.06 9.87
N ALA A 109 5.54 10.90 8.77
CA ALA A 109 5.03 12.03 8.00
C ALA A 109 4.12 12.94 8.86
N LEU A 110 3.18 12.38 9.63
CA LEU A 110 2.31 13.18 10.50
C LEU A 110 3.05 13.91 11.63
N ASN A 111 4.14 13.32 12.13
CA ASN A 111 4.81 13.82 13.33
C ASN A 111 5.93 14.84 13.05
N ASN A 112 6.44 14.91 11.82
CA ASN A 112 7.68 15.63 11.49
C ASN A 112 7.47 16.67 10.39
N GLN A 113 6.32 17.34 10.38
CA GLN A 113 6.03 18.43 9.46
C GLN A 113 5.52 19.64 10.24
N ALA A 114 6.27 20.75 10.21
CA ALA A 114 5.93 21.97 10.94
C ALA A 114 4.57 22.56 10.52
N ARG A 115 4.13 22.34 9.26
CA ARG A 115 2.81 22.75 8.77
C ARG A 115 1.62 22.16 9.53
N PHE A 116 1.84 21.14 10.36
CA PHE A 116 0.80 20.55 11.21
C PHE A 116 0.84 21.05 12.66
N ASP A 117 1.87 21.81 13.06
CA ASP A 117 1.96 22.34 14.41
C ASP A 117 0.85 23.37 14.64
N GLY A 118 0.10 23.23 15.74
CA GLY A 118 -1.06 24.08 16.06
C GLY A 118 -2.31 23.87 15.19
N GLN A 119 -2.26 22.98 14.20
CA GLN A 119 -3.38 22.69 13.32
C GLN A 119 -4.18 21.46 13.80
N ARG A 120 -5.44 21.37 13.36
CA ARG A 120 -6.24 20.14 13.49
C ARG A 120 -6.09 19.31 12.22
N VAL A 121 -5.52 18.11 12.35
CA VAL A 121 -5.29 17.20 11.24
C VAL A 121 -6.33 16.08 11.27
N LEU A 122 -6.98 15.83 10.13
CA LEU A 122 -7.88 14.69 9.96
C LEU A 122 -7.20 13.64 9.07
N PHE A 123 -6.95 12.46 9.62
CA PHE A 123 -6.40 11.31 8.90
C PHE A 123 -7.53 10.45 8.36
N ILE A 124 -7.73 10.47 7.04
CA ILE A 124 -8.86 9.80 6.39
C ILE A 124 -8.42 8.48 5.78
N THR A 125 -9.15 7.39 6.06
CA THR A 125 -8.87 6.06 5.53
C THR A 125 -10.14 5.34 5.09
N GLY A 126 -9.98 4.39 4.16
CA GLY A 126 -11.09 3.66 3.55
C GLY A 126 -11.41 2.31 4.18
N GLU A 127 -11.01 2.03 5.43
CA GLU A 127 -11.33 0.72 6.02
C GLU A 127 -12.83 0.55 6.26
N ARG A 128 -13.33 -0.67 6.07
CA ARG A 128 -14.72 -1.07 6.23
C ARG A 128 -14.82 -2.22 7.23
N ARG A 129 -15.93 -2.27 7.98
CA ARG A 129 -16.19 -3.35 8.95
C ARG A 129 -16.26 -4.73 8.31
N GLU A 130 -16.82 -4.79 7.09
CA GLU A 130 -16.98 -6.04 6.32
C GLU A 130 -15.65 -6.70 5.94
N GLU A 131 -14.53 -5.96 5.92
CA GLU A 131 -13.25 -6.51 5.44
C GLU A 131 -12.61 -7.52 6.40
N SER A 132 -12.93 -7.51 7.70
CA SER A 132 -12.51 -8.58 8.66
C SER A 132 -13.19 -8.45 10.02
N ALA A 133 -13.21 -9.54 10.78
CA ALA A 133 -13.70 -9.55 12.17
C ALA A 133 -13.01 -8.53 13.08
N ASN A 134 -11.71 -8.27 12.86
CA ASN A 134 -10.98 -7.25 13.62
C ASN A 134 -11.45 -5.83 13.28
N ARG A 135 -11.75 -5.56 12.00
CA ARG A 135 -12.26 -4.25 11.54
C ARG A 135 -13.71 -4.01 11.93
N ALA A 136 -14.47 -5.07 12.17
CA ALA A 136 -15.86 -4.98 12.64
C ALA A 136 -16.02 -4.18 13.95
N ARG A 137 -14.94 -4.01 14.74
CA ARG A 137 -14.93 -3.27 16.01
C ARG A 137 -14.39 -1.84 15.93
N TYR A 138 -13.98 -1.36 14.75
CA TYR A 138 -13.36 -0.03 14.63
C TYR A 138 -14.32 1.11 14.98
N ASN A 139 -13.79 2.23 15.46
CA ASN A 139 -14.57 3.46 15.58
C ASN A 139 -14.60 4.20 14.24
N GLN A 140 -15.71 4.88 13.94
CA GLN A 140 -15.79 5.70 12.73
C GLN A 140 -14.94 6.96 12.84
N LEU A 141 -14.88 7.56 14.03
CA LEU A 141 -14.06 8.71 14.39
C LEU A 141 -13.39 8.43 15.74
N GLU A 142 -12.08 8.60 15.82
CA GLU A 142 -11.32 8.44 17.06
C GLU A 142 -10.01 9.25 17.02
N PRO A 143 -9.38 9.56 18.17
CA PRO A 143 -8.03 10.11 18.17
C PRO A 143 -7.06 9.16 17.44
N HIS A 144 -6.29 9.70 16.50
CA HIS A 144 -5.28 8.90 15.80
C HIS A 144 -4.12 8.55 16.75
N ALA A 145 -3.37 7.47 16.47
CA ALA A 145 -2.23 7.05 17.30
C ALA A 145 -1.11 8.12 17.44
N CYS A 146 -1.04 9.06 16.49
CA CYS A 146 -0.12 10.20 16.53
C CYS A 146 -0.64 11.40 17.33
N ASP A 147 -1.90 11.40 17.77
CA ASP A 147 -2.47 12.46 18.58
C ASP A 147 -1.65 12.66 19.85
N ARG A 148 -1.26 13.91 20.09
CA ARG A 148 -0.57 14.36 21.29
C ARG A 148 -1.06 15.77 21.61
N ARG A 149 -2.38 15.98 21.60
CA ARG A 149 -2.99 17.30 21.81
C ARG A 149 -2.72 17.87 23.21
N GLN A 150 -2.47 16.99 24.18
CA GLN A 150 -2.03 17.34 25.54
C GLN A 150 -0.50 17.38 25.72
N GLY A 151 0.26 17.20 24.64
CA GLY A 151 1.72 17.25 24.66
C GLY A 151 2.27 18.65 24.34
N ARG A 152 3.60 18.80 24.42
CA ARG A 152 4.30 20.09 24.21
C ARG A 152 3.94 20.83 22.91
N LYS A 153 3.75 20.10 21.81
CA LYS A 153 3.38 20.69 20.50
C LYS A 153 1.87 20.78 20.25
N ALA A 154 1.04 20.34 21.22
CA ALA A 154 -0.41 20.27 21.11
C ALA A 154 -0.93 19.65 19.80
N ARG A 155 -0.24 18.64 19.27
CA ARG A 155 -0.55 18.05 17.96
C ARG A 155 -1.90 17.32 18.01
N HIS A 156 -2.90 17.87 17.34
CA HIS A 156 -4.24 17.31 17.25
C HIS A 156 -4.39 16.51 15.96
N VAL A 157 -4.58 15.19 16.08
CA VAL A 157 -4.83 14.31 14.94
C VAL A 157 -6.01 13.39 15.26
N ASP A 158 -7.09 13.49 14.48
CA ASP A 158 -8.20 12.53 14.52
C ASP A 158 -8.12 11.59 13.31
N ALA A 159 -8.57 10.35 13.46
CA ALA A 159 -8.73 9.38 12.40
C ALA A 159 -10.20 9.23 12.04
N TRP A 160 -10.54 9.32 10.75
CA TRP A 160 -11.92 9.22 10.27
C TRP A 160 -12.05 8.22 9.12
N ARG A 161 -13.03 7.33 9.23
CA ARG A 161 -13.32 6.25 8.28
C ARG A 161 -14.69 6.48 7.64
N PRO A 162 -14.78 7.30 6.58
CA PRO A 162 -16.07 7.75 6.03
C PRO A 162 -16.94 6.61 5.51
N VAL A 163 -16.33 5.54 5.02
CA VAL A 163 -17.01 4.39 4.42
C VAL A 163 -17.06 3.17 5.35
N LEU A 164 -16.87 3.36 6.67
CA LEU A 164 -16.69 2.25 7.61
C LEU A 164 -17.83 1.23 7.59
N ASN A 165 -19.06 1.69 7.36
CA ASN A 165 -20.25 0.85 7.34
C ASN A 165 -20.70 0.49 5.91
N TRP A 166 -19.90 0.77 4.88
CA TRP A 166 -20.25 0.43 3.51
C TRP A 166 -19.98 -1.05 3.21
N SER A 167 -20.90 -1.69 2.50
CA SER A 167 -20.66 -2.97 1.84
C SER A 167 -19.76 -2.81 0.62
N GLU A 168 -19.21 -3.91 0.11
CA GLU A 168 -18.44 -3.92 -1.13
C GLU A 168 -19.30 -3.43 -2.32
N ASP A 169 -20.59 -3.81 -2.39
CA ASP A 169 -21.51 -3.32 -3.41
C ASP A 169 -21.62 -1.79 -3.42
N GLN A 170 -21.71 -1.17 -2.24
CA GLN A 170 -21.82 0.28 -2.12
C GLN A 170 -20.53 0.99 -2.59
N VAL A 171 -19.36 0.35 -2.40
CA VAL A 171 -18.09 0.87 -2.94
C VAL A 171 -18.11 0.82 -4.47
N TRP A 172 -18.47 -0.32 -5.07
CA TRP A 172 -18.53 -0.45 -6.53
C TRP A 172 -19.59 0.46 -7.16
N ASP A 173 -20.76 0.58 -6.54
CA ASP A 173 -21.80 1.50 -6.98
C ASP A 173 -21.34 2.95 -6.91
N ALA A 174 -20.62 3.36 -5.87
CA ALA A 174 -20.04 4.69 -5.79
C ALA A 174 -19.02 4.96 -6.90
N LEU A 175 -18.10 4.02 -7.14
CA LEU A 175 -17.14 4.14 -8.25
C LEU A 175 -17.87 4.27 -9.60
N ARG A 176 -18.90 3.47 -9.83
CA ARG A 176 -19.73 3.52 -11.03
C ARG A 176 -20.46 4.86 -11.19
N ARG A 177 -21.18 5.33 -10.16
CA ARG A 177 -21.94 6.59 -10.18
C ARG A 177 -21.05 7.79 -10.46
N HIS A 178 -19.82 7.77 -9.96
CA HIS A 178 -18.85 8.85 -10.16
C HIS A 178 -17.89 8.61 -11.34
N ARG A 179 -18.12 7.54 -12.13
CA ARG A 179 -17.28 7.16 -13.27
C ARG A 179 -15.80 7.02 -12.91
N ILE A 180 -15.50 6.58 -11.70
CA ILE A 180 -14.13 6.33 -11.25
C ILE A 180 -13.69 4.98 -11.81
N ALA A 181 -12.59 4.98 -12.56
CA ALA A 181 -11.99 3.78 -13.11
C ALA A 181 -11.63 2.80 -11.99
N ALA A 182 -11.94 1.52 -12.20
CA ALA A 182 -11.54 0.48 -11.28
C ALA A 182 -10.01 0.46 -11.11
N PRO A 183 -9.48 0.26 -9.89
CA PRO A 183 -8.04 0.19 -9.70
C PRO A 183 -7.43 -0.97 -10.51
N VAL A 184 -6.22 -0.77 -11.04
CA VAL A 184 -5.52 -1.73 -11.92
C VAL A 184 -5.53 -3.16 -11.38
N PRO A 185 -5.21 -3.45 -10.09
CA PRO A 185 -5.25 -4.83 -9.59
C PRO A 185 -6.60 -5.52 -9.82
N TYR A 186 -7.71 -4.83 -9.58
CA TYR A 186 -9.05 -5.40 -9.81
C TYR A 186 -9.34 -5.59 -11.29
N ARG A 187 -8.87 -4.68 -12.16
CA ARG A 187 -8.98 -4.84 -13.63
C ARG A 187 -8.25 -6.10 -14.12
N LEU A 188 -7.15 -6.47 -13.45
CA LEU A 188 -6.36 -7.66 -13.76
C LEU A 188 -6.86 -8.94 -13.07
N GLY A 189 -7.96 -8.88 -12.30
CA GLY A 189 -8.55 -10.05 -11.64
C GLY A 189 -8.19 -10.22 -10.15
N TRP A 190 -7.39 -9.34 -9.55
CA TRP A 190 -7.08 -9.42 -8.13
C TRP A 190 -8.27 -8.94 -7.29
N GLY A 191 -8.65 -9.71 -6.27
CA GLY A 191 -9.65 -9.30 -5.27
C GLY A 191 -9.19 -8.21 -4.29
N ARG A 192 -7.95 -7.73 -4.41
CA ARG A 192 -7.41 -6.67 -3.53
C ARG A 192 -6.25 -5.92 -4.15
N SER A 193 -6.04 -4.69 -3.69
CA SER A 193 -4.86 -3.89 -4.00
C SER A 193 -3.82 -4.00 -2.88
N SER A 194 -2.80 -4.86 -3.06
CA SER A 194 -1.68 -5.04 -2.11
C SER A 194 -0.32 -4.68 -2.69
N CYS A 195 0.77 -5.34 -2.27
CA CYS A 195 2.00 -5.32 -3.06
C CYS A 195 1.87 -6.40 -4.15
N MET A 196 2.63 -6.29 -5.24
CA MET A 196 2.54 -7.27 -6.32
C MET A 196 2.84 -8.69 -5.87
N THR A 197 3.98 -8.87 -5.22
CA THR A 197 4.48 -10.15 -4.68
C THR A 197 4.12 -10.29 -3.20
N CYS A 198 2.87 -9.94 -2.85
CA CYS A 198 2.43 -9.98 -1.46
C CYS A 198 2.51 -11.41 -0.90
N ILE A 199 2.97 -11.54 0.35
CA ILE A 199 2.97 -12.80 1.09
C ILE A 199 1.58 -13.43 1.27
N TYR A 200 0.50 -12.70 0.98
CA TYR A 200 -0.88 -13.20 1.04
C TYR A 200 -1.47 -13.54 -0.34
N ASN A 201 -0.67 -13.46 -1.41
CA ASN A 201 -1.15 -13.84 -2.72
C ASN A 201 -1.51 -15.33 -2.74
N SER A 202 -2.64 -15.63 -3.38
CA SER A 202 -3.08 -16.99 -3.64
C SER A 202 -2.19 -17.69 -4.68
N PRO A 203 -2.27 -19.02 -4.80
CA PRO A 203 -1.64 -19.77 -5.88
C PRO A 203 -1.99 -19.22 -7.27
N ARG A 204 -3.25 -18.83 -7.51
CA ARG A 204 -3.69 -18.29 -8.80
C ARG A 204 -3.08 -16.93 -9.12
N VAL A 205 -2.93 -16.08 -8.11
CA VAL A 205 -2.19 -14.83 -8.25
C VAL A 205 -0.72 -15.12 -8.56
N TRP A 206 -0.07 -16.06 -7.88
CA TRP A 206 1.31 -16.45 -8.18
C TRP A 206 1.48 -17.03 -9.60
N ALA A 207 0.54 -17.86 -10.06
CA ALA A 207 0.50 -18.36 -11.43
C ALA A 207 0.43 -17.22 -12.45
N THR A 208 -0.43 -16.24 -12.18
CA THR A 208 -0.59 -15.04 -13.03
C THR A 208 0.69 -14.20 -13.05
N LEU A 209 1.34 -14.03 -11.90
CA LEU A 209 2.64 -13.35 -11.83
C LEU A 209 3.73 -14.11 -12.58
N ALA A 210 3.76 -15.45 -12.47
CA ALA A 210 4.75 -16.26 -13.17
C ALA A 210 4.56 -16.21 -14.70
N HIS A 211 3.31 -16.07 -15.16
CA HIS A 211 3.00 -15.95 -16.59
C HIS A 211 3.35 -14.56 -17.16
N TYR A 212 2.89 -13.49 -16.51
CA TYR A 212 3.02 -12.13 -17.06
C TYR A 212 4.25 -11.35 -16.57
N PHE A 213 4.84 -11.77 -15.44
CA PHE A 213 5.96 -11.08 -14.77
C PHE A 213 6.97 -12.07 -14.16
N PRO A 214 7.49 -13.04 -14.95
CA PRO A 214 8.30 -14.15 -14.45
C PRO A 214 9.54 -13.69 -13.69
N GLU A 215 10.16 -12.58 -14.09
CA GLU A 215 11.35 -12.00 -13.46
C GLU A 215 11.11 -11.64 -11.99
N ARG A 216 9.87 -11.28 -11.64
CA ARG A 216 9.51 -10.88 -10.27
C ARG A 216 9.28 -12.08 -9.37
N VAL A 217 8.69 -13.14 -9.91
CA VAL A 217 8.54 -14.40 -9.18
C VAL A 217 9.91 -15.02 -8.94
N GLN A 218 10.77 -15.00 -9.96
CA GLN A 218 12.13 -15.51 -9.85
C GLN A 218 12.92 -14.81 -8.74
N ARG A 219 12.85 -13.47 -8.66
CA ARG A 219 13.50 -12.72 -7.57
C ARG A 219 13.05 -13.14 -6.18
N ILE A 220 11.76 -13.46 -6.00
CA ILE A 220 11.28 -13.95 -4.70
C ILE A 220 11.82 -15.35 -4.44
N ALA A 221 11.79 -16.25 -5.43
CA ALA A 221 12.35 -17.59 -5.30
C ALA A 221 13.85 -17.57 -4.98
N ASP A 222 14.61 -16.65 -5.55
CA ASP A 222 16.03 -16.45 -5.28
C ASP A 222 16.26 -16.11 -3.80
N TYR A 223 15.45 -15.19 -3.25
CA TYR A 223 15.50 -14.86 -1.82
C TYR A 223 15.01 -15.97 -0.91
N GLU A 224 14.03 -16.79 -1.34
CA GLU A 224 13.61 -17.96 -0.57
C GLU A 224 14.75 -18.97 -0.42
N ARG A 225 15.55 -19.17 -1.48
CA ARG A 225 16.77 -19.99 -1.43
C ARG A 225 17.85 -19.34 -0.57
N GLU A 226 18.11 -18.05 -0.76
CA GLU A 226 19.14 -17.31 -0.02
C GLU A 226 18.87 -17.30 1.50
N PHE A 227 17.61 -17.17 1.91
CA PHE A 227 17.22 -17.15 3.33
C PHE A 227 16.88 -18.54 3.88
N ALA A 228 16.89 -19.59 3.03
CA ALA A 228 16.41 -20.93 3.36
C ALA A 228 15.01 -20.92 4.02
N THR A 229 14.12 -20.05 3.54
CA THR A 229 12.77 -19.88 4.09
C THR A 229 11.79 -19.41 3.03
N THR A 230 10.53 -19.82 3.14
CA THR A 230 9.48 -19.45 2.18
C THR A 230 8.57 -18.34 2.70
N ILE A 231 7.93 -17.61 1.79
CA ILE A 231 6.88 -16.64 2.14
C ILE A 231 5.58 -17.34 2.58
N SER A 232 5.39 -18.60 2.18
CA SER A 232 4.25 -19.43 2.57
C SER A 232 4.49 -20.13 3.91
N ARG A 233 3.46 -20.15 4.76
CA ARG A 233 3.48 -20.87 6.05
C ARG A 233 3.58 -22.39 5.88
N ALA A 234 3.13 -22.89 4.74
CA ALA A 234 3.16 -24.31 4.42
C ALA A 234 4.52 -24.78 3.87
N ARG A 235 5.56 -23.92 3.90
CA ARG A 235 6.93 -24.25 3.45
C ARG A 235 7.01 -24.66 1.97
N ILE A 236 6.20 -24.00 1.16
CA ILE A 236 6.14 -24.18 -0.30
C ILE A 236 6.65 -22.90 -0.93
N ASP A 237 7.62 -23.00 -1.83
CA ASP A 237 8.21 -21.85 -2.52
C ASP A 237 7.25 -21.25 -3.55
N VAL A 238 7.55 -20.03 -4.01
CA VAL A 238 6.65 -19.29 -4.91
C VAL A 238 6.50 -19.92 -6.29
N LEU A 239 7.48 -20.70 -6.76
CA LEU A 239 7.40 -21.37 -8.05
C LEU A 239 6.44 -22.56 -7.96
N GLU A 240 6.53 -23.33 -6.87
CA GLU A 240 5.59 -24.40 -6.59
C GLU A 240 4.18 -23.84 -6.28
N GLN A 241 4.06 -22.71 -5.58
CA GLN A 241 2.77 -22.01 -5.44
C GLN A 241 2.17 -21.66 -6.80
N ALA A 242 2.97 -21.11 -7.72
CA ALA A 242 2.52 -20.72 -9.05
C ALA A 242 2.07 -21.93 -9.88
N ALA A 243 2.72 -23.08 -9.73
CA ALA A 243 2.38 -24.30 -10.47
C ALA A 243 1.04 -24.96 -10.05
N ARG A 244 0.46 -24.55 -8.91
CA ARG A 244 -0.77 -25.15 -8.35
C ARG A 244 -2.07 -24.62 -8.94
N ALA A 245 -2.02 -23.61 -9.80
CA ALA A 245 -3.21 -23.00 -10.38
C ALA A 245 -2.92 -22.48 -11.80
N SER A 246 -3.96 -22.34 -12.61
CA SER A 246 -3.86 -21.65 -13.90
C SER A 246 -3.92 -20.13 -13.71
N PRO A 247 -3.14 -19.34 -14.46
CA PRO A 247 -3.18 -17.88 -14.39
C PRO A 247 -4.56 -17.32 -14.75
N PHE A 248 -4.83 -16.07 -14.35
CA PHE A 248 -5.94 -15.31 -14.92
C PHE A 248 -5.70 -15.05 -16.41
N GLU A 249 -6.76 -15.07 -17.21
CA GLU A 249 -6.71 -14.55 -18.58
C GLU A 249 -6.93 -13.03 -18.52
N ILE A 250 -5.89 -12.26 -18.83
CA ILE A 250 -5.95 -10.79 -18.79
C ILE A 250 -6.21 -10.26 -20.19
N HIS A 251 -7.38 -9.64 -20.39
CA HIS A 251 -7.75 -8.99 -21.65
C HIS A 251 -7.52 -7.46 -21.64
N ASP A 252 -7.27 -6.88 -20.46
CA ASP A 252 -7.04 -5.44 -20.30
C ASP A 252 -5.55 -5.10 -20.48
N ALA A 253 -5.13 -4.95 -21.73
CA ALA A 253 -3.73 -4.69 -22.09
C ALA A 253 -3.20 -3.36 -21.52
N GLU A 254 -4.04 -2.34 -21.40
CA GLU A 254 -3.65 -1.05 -20.80
C GLU A 254 -3.37 -1.18 -19.30
N ALA A 255 -4.24 -1.89 -18.57
CA ALA A 255 -4.02 -2.17 -17.15
C ALA A 255 -2.76 -3.02 -16.94
N LEU A 256 -2.52 -3.99 -17.83
CA LEU A 256 -1.36 -4.86 -17.76
C LEU A 256 -0.07 -4.08 -17.99
N LEU A 257 -0.04 -3.21 -19.01
CA LEU A 257 1.09 -2.33 -19.27
C LEU A 257 1.33 -1.38 -18.09
N GLN A 258 0.26 -0.75 -17.57
CA GLN A 258 0.35 0.13 -16.41
C GLN A 258 0.93 -0.59 -15.18
N ALA A 259 0.63 -1.88 -15.01
CA ALA A 259 1.20 -2.66 -13.91
C ALA A 259 2.72 -2.75 -14.01
N SER A 260 3.32 -2.74 -15.21
CA SER A 260 4.78 -2.72 -15.39
C SER A 260 5.42 -1.35 -15.17
N CYS A 261 4.63 -0.26 -15.14
CA CYS A 261 5.14 1.11 -15.08
C CYS A 261 5.37 1.58 -13.63
N HIS A 262 6.41 2.42 -13.44
CA HIS A 262 6.64 3.11 -12.17
C HIS A 262 5.61 4.22 -11.94
N ASP A 263 5.37 5.04 -12.97
CA ASP A 263 4.44 6.16 -12.90
C ASP A 263 3.04 5.73 -13.35
N TYR A 264 2.03 6.20 -12.62
CA TYR A 264 0.63 5.99 -12.99
C TYR A 264 0.19 7.02 -14.01
N THR A 265 -0.24 6.56 -15.18
CA THR A 265 -0.61 7.39 -16.34
C THR A 265 -2.04 7.16 -16.81
N LEU A 266 -2.70 6.09 -16.39
CA LEU A 266 -4.09 5.83 -16.75
C LEU A 266 -5.05 6.89 -16.17
N PRO A 267 -6.17 7.18 -16.84
CA PRO A 267 -7.15 8.12 -16.32
C PRO A 267 -7.84 7.57 -15.06
N VAL A 268 -8.13 8.45 -14.09
CA VAL A 268 -8.94 8.08 -12.91
C VAL A 268 -10.42 8.08 -13.22
N LEU A 269 -10.86 8.86 -14.22
CA LEU A 269 -12.25 8.88 -14.66
C LEU A 269 -12.40 8.08 -15.96
N THR A 270 -13.42 7.23 -16.04
CA THR A 270 -13.73 6.48 -17.26
C THR A 270 -14.42 7.39 -18.26
N SER A 271 -13.94 7.39 -19.51
CA SER A 271 -14.57 8.13 -20.62
C SER A 271 -15.80 7.42 -21.20
N GLY A 272 -15.90 6.09 -21.04
CA GLY A 272 -16.98 5.24 -21.56
C GLY A 272 -17.93 4.70 -20.49
N ALA A 273 -18.74 3.72 -20.88
CA ALA A 273 -19.59 2.98 -19.94
C ALA A 273 -18.74 2.28 -18.89
N TRP A 274 -19.08 2.51 -17.62
CA TRP A 274 -18.39 1.89 -16.50
C TRP A 274 -18.67 0.38 -16.47
N LYS A 275 -17.62 -0.43 -16.29
CA LYS A 275 -17.71 -1.89 -16.22
C LYS A 275 -17.18 -2.37 -14.87
N MET A 276 -17.88 -3.34 -14.29
CA MET A 276 -17.40 -4.05 -13.11
C MET A 276 -16.09 -4.77 -13.46
N PRO A 277 -15.00 -4.60 -12.68
CA PRO A 277 -13.73 -5.25 -12.97
C PRO A 277 -13.79 -6.74 -12.60
N ALA A 278 -12.96 -7.57 -13.25
CA ALA A 278 -12.93 -9.01 -13.04
C ALA A 278 -12.58 -9.42 -11.59
N GLY A 279 -11.84 -8.58 -10.86
CA GLY A 279 -11.48 -8.81 -9.47
C GLY A 279 -12.54 -8.36 -8.44
N ALA A 280 -13.64 -7.73 -8.86
CA ALA A 280 -14.72 -7.38 -7.92
C ALA A 280 -15.32 -8.64 -7.29
N PHE A 281 -15.58 -8.61 -5.98
CA PHE A 281 -16.06 -9.76 -5.21
C PHE A 281 -15.14 -10.99 -5.35
N GLY A 282 -13.84 -10.75 -5.60
CA GLY A 282 -12.89 -11.80 -5.93
C GLY A 282 -12.78 -12.86 -4.82
N ALA A 283 -12.90 -14.12 -5.20
CA ALA A 283 -12.83 -15.27 -4.29
C ALA A 283 -11.41 -15.59 -3.79
N GLU A 284 -10.39 -14.89 -4.30
CA GLU A 284 -8.99 -15.07 -3.90
C GLU A 284 -8.79 -14.58 -2.46
N LEU A 285 -8.99 -15.47 -1.48
CA LEU A 285 -8.79 -15.23 -0.05
C LEU A 285 -7.37 -14.71 0.21
N CYS A 286 -7.24 -13.42 0.50
CA CYS A 286 -5.94 -12.79 0.67
C CYS A 286 -5.95 -11.84 1.88
N GLY A 287 -5.42 -12.30 3.02
CA GLY A 287 -5.30 -11.47 4.22
C GLY A 287 -4.92 -12.27 5.46
N SER A 288 -4.57 -11.57 6.54
CA SER A 288 -4.54 -12.20 7.86
C SER A 288 -5.98 -12.37 8.32
N THR A 289 -6.47 -13.60 8.37
CA THR A 289 -7.67 -13.95 9.15
C THR A 289 -7.41 -13.74 10.63
#